data_AF-A0A4R8QXS4-F1
#
_entry.id   AF-A0A4R8QXS4-F1
#
_cell.length_a   1.000
_cell.length_b   1.000
_cell.length_c   1.000
_cell.angle_alpha   90.00
_cell.angle_beta   90.00
_cell.angle_gamma   90.00
#
_symmetry.space_group_name_H-M   'P 1'
#
loop_
_entity.id
_entity.type
_entity.pdbx_description
1 polymer ?
#
loop_
_entity_poly.entity_id
_entity_poly.type
_entity_poly.pdbx_seq_one_letter_code
_entity_poly.pdbx_strand_id
1 'polypeptide(L)'
;MLQLQLLLLLVANSAATCTKPSTQPTATLSSGPIQGISTTLPNATSSVNKFLGIPYAAPPVRFALPEPPQPWTRPLNATDFGPACLQSYVFAPLSVDAAAVVQQLFNNPPVPESEDCLTLNVFAPAVESSAPRAVVVFVPGGGWQIGSGRSDLSAFAAYEDIIAVTLNYRTNIFGFPPSPEIPITERNLGLYDQRLALDWVQQNMASFGGDPSQVTIWGESAGAWSIDYHLVSFVDPPRPFRAAILSSGQTSFGISAAAFPSDGATWSTVAAAVGCTDNQTITTVPAFSNFAFASGTANHVLECMRQVPAQVILDALDVNGAIFGPQRDNITVASQPAERWRTGH
;
A
#
# COMPACT_ATOMS: atom_id res chain seq x y z
N MET A 1 64.82 44.11 21.55
CA MET A 1 63.99 43.23 20.71
C MET A 1 64.44 41.80 20.98
N LEU A 2 63.99 41.20 22.08
CA LEU A 2 62.83 40.29 22.18
C LEU A 2 62.88 39.12 21.18
N GLN A 3 63.08 37.90 21.67
CA GLN A 3 62.00 36.91 21.70
C GLN A 3 62.41 35.66 22.50
N LEU A 4 61.62 35.41 23.54
CA LEU A 4 61.60 34.23 24.39
C LEU A 4 60.69 33.21 23.70
N GLN A 5 61.17 32.01 23.37
CA GLN A 5 60.33 30.94 22.82
C GLN A 5 59.86 30.01 23.95
N LEU A 6 58.58 30.11 24.26
CA LEU A 6 57.85 29.27 25.22
C LEU A 6 57.35 28.02 24.48
N LEU A 7 57.78 26.83 24.90
CA LEU A 7 57.25 25.56 24.39
C LEU A 7 55.99 25.19 25.20
N LEU A 8 54.80 25.29 24.59
CA LEU A 8 53.56 24.75 25.17
C LEU A 8 53.44 23.26 24.86
N LEU A 9 53.41 22.43 25.91
CA LEU A 9 52.98 21.03 25.84
C LEU A 9 51.44 20.98 25.75
N LEU A 10 50.90 20.65 24.58
CA LEU A 10 49.50 20.25 24.45
C LEU A 10 49.35 18.79 24.91
N VAL A 11 48.72 18.60 26.07
CA VAL A 11 48.22 17.28 26.49
C VAL A 11 46.87 17.07 25.80
N ALA A 12 46.86 16.25 24.75
CA ALA A 12 45.62 15.82 24.11
C ALA A 12 44.95 14.75 24.99
N ASN A 13 43.91 15.14 25.74
CA ASN A 13 42.98 14.19 26.37
C ASN A 13 42.07 13.60 25.30
N SER A 14 42.52 12.53 24.64
CA SER A 14 41.66 11.68 23.83
C SER A 14 40.85 10.76 24.74
N ALA A 15 39.75 11.26 25.28
CA ALA A 15 38.68 10.40 25.79
C ALA A 15 38.03 9.73 24.58
N ALA A 16 38.50 8.54 24.23
CA ALA A 16 37.83 7.68 23.29
C ALA A 16 36.49 7.24 23.92
N THR A 17 35.41 7.94 23.57
CA THR A 17 34.07 7.42 23.77
C THR A 17 33.94 6.17 22.92
N CYS A 18 33.96 5.01 23.56
CA CYS A 18 33.60 3.75 22.94
C CYS A 18 32.08 3.79 22.71
N THR A 19 31.65 4.42 21.62
CA THR A 19 30.30 4.28 21.11
C THR A 19 30.17 2.85 20.61
N LYS A 20 29.48 2.00 21.39
CA LYS A 20 29.02 0.69 20.95
C LYS A 20 28.34 0.91 19.60
N PRO A 21 28.75 0.24 18.51
CA PRO A 21 28.07 0.41 17.23
C PRO A 21 26.59 0.11 17.49
N SER A 22 25.73 1.09 17.19
CA SER A 22 24.28 0.93 17.25
C SER A 22 23.95 -0.22 16.30
N THR A 23 23.72 -1.41 16.84
CA THR A 23 23.34 -2.58 16.06
C THR A 23 21.94 -2.31 15.55
N GLN A 24 21.82 -2.03 14.25
CA GLN A 24 20.53 -1.86 13.59
C GLN A 24 19.62 -3.07 13.89
N PRO A 25 18.32 -2.84 14.15
CA PRO A 25 17.40 -3.92 14.47
C PRO A 25 17.26 -4.86 13.26
N THR A 26 17.16 -6.15 13.52
CA THR A 26 16.97 -7.17 12.48
C THR A 26 15.77 -8.03 12.80
N ALA A 27 15.15 -8.59 11.77
CA ALA A 27 14.07 -9.58 11.90
C ALA A 27 14.24 -10.65 10.81
N THR A 28 13.75 -11.86 11.07
CA THR A 28 13.73 -12.94 10.06
C THR A 28 12.29 -13.23 9.68
N LEU A 29 11.95 -12.95 8.44
CA LEU A 29 10.64 -13.25 7.86
C LEU A 29 10.64 -14.66 7.28
N SER A 30 9.45 -15.18 7.00
CA SER A 30 9.25 -16.37 6.16
C SER A 30 9.94 -16.27 4.80
N SER A 31 10.00 -15.07 4.22
CA SER A 31 10.67 -14.80 2.94
C SER A 31 12.17 -14.48 3.06
N GLY A 32 12.70 -14.19 4.25
CA GLY A 32 14.13 -13.91 4.44
C GLY A 32 14.45 -12.86 5.52
N PRO A 33 15.75 -12.62 5.80
CA PRO A 33 16.17 -11.66 6.81
C PRO A 33 16.01 -10.21 6.36
N ILE A 34 15.72 -9.31 7.29
CA ILE A 34 15.63 -7.85 7.06
C ILE A 34 16.40 -7.07 8.12
N GLN A 35 16.82 -5.86 7.77
CA GLN A 35 17.50 -4.91 8.65
C GLN A 35 16.75 -3.58 8.65
N GLY A 36 16.34 -3.10 9.82
CA GLY A 36 15.60 -1.86 10.01
C GLY A 36 16.43 -0.72 10.61
N ILE A 37 15.74 0.27 11.16
CA ILE A 37 16.32 1.42 11.86
C ILE A 37 15.60 1.66 13.18
N SER A 38 16.30 2.15 14.20
CA SER A 38 15.67 2.56 15.46
C SER A 38 15.48 4.08 15.50
N THR A 39 14.38 4.52 16.08
CA THR A 39 14.10 5.94 16.38
C THR A 39 13.65 6.11 17.83
N THR A 40 13.71 7.34 18.34
CA THR A 40 13.18 7.69 19.67
C THR A 40 12.28 8.89 19.52
N LEU A 41 11.09 8.83 20.12
CA LEU A 41 10.14 9.93 20.13
C LEU A 41 10.26 10.76 21.42
N PRO A 42 9.90 12.05 21.42
CA PRO A 42 9.92 12.88 22.61
C PRO A 42 9.09 12.27 23.77
N ASN A 43 9.65 12.19 24.97
CA ASN A 43 9.00 11.60 26.15
C ASN A 43 8.63 10.11 26.05
N ALA A 44 9.09 9.40 25.01
CA ALA A 44 8.93 7.95 24.92
C ALA A 44 9.80 7.24 25.97
N THR A 45 9.27 6.20 26.60
CA THR A 45 9.98 5.40 27.60
C THR A 45 10.92 4.37 26.96
N SER A 46 10.76 4.11 25.66
CA SER A 46 11.61 3.21 24.87
C SER A 46 11.75 3.70 23.42
N SER A 47 12.81 3.24 22.74
CA SER A 47 12.97 3.44 21.30
C SER A 47 12.00 2.55 20.51
N VAL A 48 11.79 2.91 19.24
CA VAL A 48 10.96 2.16 18.28
C VAL A 48 11.87 1.58 17.21
N ASN A 49 11.76 0.28 16.95
CA ASN A 49 12.33 -0.38 15.79
C ASN A 49 11.37 -0.23 14.60
N LYS A 50 11.87 0.36 13.52
CA LYS A 50 11.16 0.59 12.27
C LYS A 50 11.72 -0.33 11.20
N PHE A 51 10.84 -1.07 10.54
CA PHE A 51 11.15 -1.85 9.36
C PHE A 51 10.23 -1.38 8.24
N LEU A 52 10.78 -0.64 7.29
CA LEU A 52 10.02 0.11 6.28
C LEU A 52 10.24 -0.50 4.90
N GLY A 53 9.25 -0.39 4.02
CA GLY A 53 9.35 -0.83 2.62
C GLY A 53 9.54 -2.33 2.45
N ILE A 54 9.01 -3.16 3.36
CA ILE A 54 9.13 -4.61 3.28
C ILE A 54 8.20 -5.12 2.17
N PRO A 55 8.68 -5.86 1.15
CA PRO A 55 7.82 -6.46 0.14
C PRO A 55 6.97 -7.57 0.77
N TYR A 56 5.64 -7.42 0.71
CA TYR A 56 4.70 -8.48 1.12
C TYR A 56 4.17 -9.27 -0.09
N ALA A 57 4.49 -8.83 -1.29
CA ALA A 57 4.17 -9.46 -2.57
C ALA A 57 5.37 -9.37 -3.52
N ALA A 58 5.37 -10.18 -4.58
CA ALA A 58 6.25 -9.99 -5.72
C ALA A 58 5.88 -8.70 -6.48
N PRO A 59 6.81 -8.11 -7.26
CA PRO A 59 6.50 -7.00 -8.14
C PRO A 59 5.25 -7.32 -9.00
N PRO A 60 4.22 -6.47 -8.99
CA PRO A 60 2.95 -6.81 -9.62
C PRO A 60 3.07 -7.04 -11.13
N VAL A 61 2.50 -8.15 -11.60
CA VAL A 61 2.13 -8.27 -13.00
C VAL A 61 0.86 -7.45 -13.22
N ARG A 62 0.91 -6.49 -14.15
CA ARG A 62 -0.17 -5.52 -14.33
C ARG A 62 -1.51 -6.22 -14.62
N PHE A 63 -2.52 -5.79 -13.86
CA PHE A 63 -3.88 -6.32 -13.91
C PHE A 63 -4.01 -7.83 -13.59
N ALA A 64 -3.07 -8.39 -12.82
CA ALA A 64 -3.14 -9.75 -12.30
C ALA A 64 -3.19 -9.76 -10.77
N LEU A 65 -3.66 -10.88 -10.21
CA LEU A 65 -3.65 -11.13 -8.77
C LEU A 65 -2.22 -10.97 -8.18
N PRO A 66 -2.09 -10.48 -6.95
CA PRO A 66 -0.79 -10.40 -6.30
C PRO A 66 -0.28 -11.79 -5.94
N GLU A 67 1.03 -11.99 -6.05
CA GLU A 67 1.70 -13.24 -5.68
C GLU A 67 2.63 -13.01 -4.47
N PRO A 68 2.86 -14.02 -3.62
CA PRO A 68 3.85 -13.93 -2.54
C PRO A 68 5.24 -13.54 -3.06
N PRO A 69 6.05 -12.82 -2.24
CA PRO A 69 7.38 -12.40 -2.66
C PRO A 69 8.31 -13.61 -2.78
N GLN A 70 9.25 -13.52 -3.71
CA GLN A 70 10.30 -14.53 -3.85
C GLN A 70 11.20 -14.53 -2.60
N PRO A 71 11.55 -15.70 -2.03
CA PRO A 71 12.44 -15.75 -0.88
C PRO A 71 13.83 -15.21 -1.20
N TRP A 72 14.47 -14.59 -0.21
CA TRP A 72 15.83 -14.08 -0.27
C TRP A 72 16.68 -14.56 0.91
N THR A 73 18.00 -14.65 0.70
CA THR A 73 18.95 -15.15 1.71
C THR A 73 19.83 -14.08 2.32
N ARG A 74 19.99 -12.92 1.64
CA ARG A 74 20.78 -11.78 2.14
C ARG A 74 19.86 -10.76 2.80
N PRO A 75 20.23 -10.15 3.94
CA PRO A 75 19.39 -9.15 4.60
C PRO A 75 18.94 -8.05 3.64
N LEU A 76 17.63 -7.86 3.52
CA LEU A 76 17.04 -6.74 2.79
C LEU A 76 17.07 -5.49 3.67
N ASN A 77 17.46 -4.36 3.07
CA ASN A 77 17.48 -3.08 3.76
C ASN A 77 16.06 -2.50 3.87
N ALA A 78 15.53 -2.46 5.09
CA ALA A 78 14.18 -2.00 5.42
C ALA A 78 14.24 -0.71 6.27
N THR A 79 15.11 0.24 5.89
CA THR A 79 15.30 1.52 6.60
C THR A 79 14.44 2.65 6.07
N ASP A 80 13.87 2.50 4.88
CA ASP A 80 13.17 3.55 4.14
C ASP A 80 11.80 3.07 3.63
N PHE A 81 10.83 3.96 3.61
CA PHE A 81 9.52 3.66 3.05
C PHE A 81 9.62 3.33 1.56
N GLY A 82 8.96 2.25 1.14
CA GLY A 82 8.75 1.93 -0.27
C GLY A 82 7.94 3.01 -1.02
N PRO A 83 8.01 3.04 -2.36
CA PRO A 83 7.22 3.98 -3.16
C PRO A 83 5.72 3.75 -2.92
N ALA A 84 4.91 4.80 -3.04
CA ALA A 84 3.46 4.64 -3.13
C ALA A 84 3.08 3.90 -4.42
N CYS A 85 1.89 3.30 -4.46
CA CYS A 85 1.32 2.85 -5.71
C CYS A 85 0.93 4.06 -6.56
N LEU A 86 0.83 3.87 -7.88
CA LEU A 86 0.47 4.94 -8.83
C LEU A 86 -0.89 5.59 -8.48
N GLN A 87 -0.91 6.90 -8.35
CA GLN A 87 -2.05 7.67 -7.82
C GLN A 87 -2.65 8.61 -8.88
N SER A 88 -3.96 8.85 -8.81
CA SER A 88 -4.63 9.89 -9.61
C SER A 88 -5.43 10.81 -8.69
N TYR A 89 -5.14 12.12 -8.80
CA TYR A 89 -5.71 13.16 -7.93
C TYR A 89 -6.91 13.86 -8.57
N VAL A 90 -7.22 13.54 -9.83
CA VAL A 90 -8.35 14.10 -10.58
C VAL A 90 -9.48 13.09 -10.60
N PHE A 91 -10.47 13.27 -9.74
CA PHE A 91 -11.66 12.41 -9.70
C PHE A 91 -12.95 13.22 -9.77
N ALA A 92 -13.81 12.88 -10.74
CA ALA A 92 -15.13 13.50 -10.89
C ALA A 92 -16.01 13.24 -9.64
N PRO A 93 -16.87 14.19 -9.22
CA PRO A 93 -17.20 15.45 -9.87
C PRO A 93 -16.35 16.65 -9.39
N LEU A 94 -15.16 16.44 -8.81
CA LEU A 94 -14.33 17.54 -8.37
C LEU A 94 -13.90 18.39 -9.57
N SER A 95 -14.02 19.71 -9.45
CA SER A 95 -13.44 20.64 -10.42
C SER A 95 -11.91 20.52 -10.41
N VAL A 96 -11.25 20.97 -11.47
CA VAL A 96 -9.77 21.05 -11.54
C VAL A 96 -9.16 21.80 -10.35
N ASP A 97 -9.84 22.86 -9.87
CA ASP A 97 -9.40 23.60 -8.67
C ASP A 97 -9.44 22.73 -7.41
N ALA A 98 -10.45 21.86 -7.29
CA ALA A 98 -10.55 20.93 -6.17
C ALA A 98 -9.50 19.81 -6.26
N ALA A 99 -9.13 19.33 -7.45
CA ALA A 99 -8.05 18.36 -7.63
C ALA A 99 -6.69 18.91 -7.15
N ALA A 100 -6.38 20.17 -7.47
CA ALA A 100 -5.18 20.84 -6.99
C ALA A 100 -5.14 20.93 -5.45
N VAL A 101 -6.28 21.22 -4.82
CA VAL A 101 -6.39 21.22 -3.35
C VAL A 101 -6.18 19.83 -2.77
N VAL A 102 -6.77 18.79 -3.36
CA VAL A 102 -6.56 17.40 -2.93
C VAL A 102 -5.08 17.03 -3.03
N GLN A 103 -4.43 17.32 -4.15
CA GLN A 103 -3.00 17.05 -4.32
C GLN A 103 -2.14 17.81 -3.30
N GLN A 104 -2.49 19.07 -3.02
CA GLN A 104 -1.78 19.87 -2.00
C GLN A 104 -1.95 19.31 -0.58
N LEU A 105 -3.12 18.76 -0.25
CA LEU A 105 -3.40 18.20 1.07
C LEU A 105 -2.80 16.81 1.27
N PHE A 106 -2.77 15.98 0.21
CA PHE A 106 -2.45 14.56 0.33
C PHE A 106 -1.14 14.13 -0.36
N ASN A 107 -0.49 15.01 -1.13
CA ASN A 107 0.75 14.73 -1.84
C ASN A 107 1.77 15.88 -1.80
N ASN A 108 1.94 16.49 -0.62
CA ASN A 108 2.87 17.59 -0.43
C ASN A 108 3.79 17.37 0.79
N PRO A 109 5.10 17.12 0.60
CA PRO A 109 5.78 17.00 -0.70
C PRO A 109 5.35 15.74 -1.45
N PRO A 110 5.47 15.71 -2.78
CA PRO A 110 5.19 14.52 -3.56
C PRO A 110 6.01 13.31 -3.11
N VAL A 111 5.37 12.15 -2.98
CA VAL A 111 6.06 10.89 -2.68
C VAL A 111 6.48 10.18 -3.97
N PRO A 112 7.56 9.39 -3.97
CA PRO A 112 7.87 8.52 -5.10
C PRO A 112 6.74 7.51 -5.34
N GLU A 113 6.38 7.29 -6.60
CA GLU A 113 5.35 6.33 -7.02
C GLU A 113 5.94 5.26 -7.95
N SER A 114 5.40 4.03 -7.90
CA SER A 114 5.84 2.90 -8.71
C SER A 114 4.72 1.88 -8.88
N GLU A 115 4.76 1.04 -9.93
CA GLU A 115 3.96 -0.18 -9.98
C GLU A 115 4.47 -1.25 -9.00
N ASP A 116 5.78 -1.27 -8.76
CA ASP A 116 6.41 -2.08 -7.71
C ASP A 116 6.25 -1.38 -6.36
N CYS A 117 5.03 -1.42 -5.83
CA CYS A 117 4.62 -0.67 -4.64
C CYS A 117 4.09 -1.53 -3.50
N LEU A 118 3.92 -2.86 -3.68
CA LEU A 118 3.30 -3.77 -2.70
C LEU A 118 4.22 -4.05 -1.51
N THR A 119 4.40 -3.01 -0.71
CA THR A 119 5.23 -2.98 0.48
C THR A 119 4.41 -2.59 1.71
N LEU A 120 4.90 -3.02 2.87
CA LEU A 120 4.36 -2.65 4.18
C LEU A 120 5.48 -2.20 5.11
N ASN A 121 5.08 -1.63 6.23
CA ASN A 121 5.99 -1.08 7.23
C ASN A 121 5.56 -1.59 8.61
N VAL A 122 6.53 -1.91 9.47
CA VAL A 122 6.32 -2.37 10.85
C VAL A 122 7.01 -1.42 11.81
N PHE A 123 6.27 -0.99 12.83
CA PHE A 123 6.75 -0.15 13.93
C PHE A 123 6.56 -0.95 15.22
N ALA A 124 7.66 -1.36 15.86
CA ALA A 124 7.63 -2.21 17.04
C ALA A 124 8.42 -1.56 18.20
N PRO A 125 7.96 -1.67 19.45
CA PRO A 125 8.73 -1.24 20.61
C PRO A 125 10.08 -1.98 20.65
N ALA A 126 11.19 -1.26 20.86
CA ALA A 126 12.53 -1.86 20.92
C ALA A 126 12.82 -2.54 22.26
N VAL A 127 11.97 -2.32 23.27
CA VAL A 127 12.07 -2.99 24.56
C VAL A 127 11.57 -4.43 24.44
N GLU A 128 12.35 -5.37 24.97
CA GLU A 128 11.93 -6.76 25.09
C GLU A 128 10.65 -6.86 25.93
N SER A 129 9.72 -7.70 25.51
CA SER A 129 8.50 -8.00 26.27
C SER A 129 8.46 -9.47 26.66
N SER A 130 7.92 -9.76 27.84
CA SER A 130 7.64 -11.13 28.29
C SER A 130 6.39 -11.72 27.64
N ALA A 131 5.55 -10.89 26.99
CA ALA A 131 4.31 -11.30 26.32
C ALA A 131 4.26 -10.78 24.87
N PRO A 132 3.72 -11.57 23.93
CA PRO A 132 3.42 -11.09 22.58
C PRO A 132 2.48 -9.88 22.58
N ARG A 133 2.76 -8.89 21.72
CA ARG A 133 2.03 -7.62 21.67
C ARG A 133 0.83 -7.68 20.74
N ALA A 134 -0.19 -6.86 21.04
CA ALA A 134 -1.27 -6.61 20.09
C ALA A 134 -0.73 -5.94 18.81
N VAL A 135 -1.38 -6.23 17.69
CA VAL A 135 -0.97 -5.75 16.37
C VAL A 135 -2.11 -4.93 15.76
N VAL A 136 -1.82 -3.72 15.31
CA VAL A 136 -2.77 -2.89 14.54
C VAL A 136 -2.28 -2.80 13.11
N VAL A 137 -3.13 -3.15 12.15
CA VAL A 137 -2.84 -3.03 10.71
C VAL A 137 -3.70 -1.92 10.12
N PHE A 138 -3.06 -0.84 9.69
CA PHE A 138 -3.72 0.33 9.10
C PHE A 138 -3.79 0.24 7.58
N VAL A 139 -5.00 0.31 7.03
CA VAL A 139 -5.31 0.40 5.60
C VAL A 139 -5.64 1.86 5.28
N PRO A 140 -4.84 2.55 4.44
CA PRO A 140 -5.07 3.96 4.12
C PRO A 140 -6.33 4.17 3.29
N GLY A 141 -6.96 5.34 3.48
CA GLY A 141 -8.06 5.86 2.67
C GLY A 141 -7.61 6.41 1.32
N GLY A 142 -8.42 7.30 0.73
CA GLY A 142 -8.12 7.94 -0.56
C GLY A 142 -9.06 7.56 -1.71
N GLY A 143 -10.30 7.12 -1.41
CA GLY A 143 -11.32 6.81 -2.42
C GLY A 143 -10.92 5.70 -3.39
N TRP A 144 -9.94 4.86 -3.02
CA TRP A 144 -9.23 3.93 -3.89
C TRP A 144 -8.45 4.57 -5.06
N GLN A 145 -8.39 5.90 -5.19
CA GLN A 145 -7.64 6.58 -6.26
C GLN A 145 -6.23 6.98 -5.82
N ILE A 146 -6.10 7.32 -4.54
CA ILE A 146 -4.88 7.76 -3.86
C ILE A 146 -4.78 7.03 -2.49
N GLY A 147 -3.79 7.43 -1.69
CA GLY A 147 -3.44 6.80 -0.42
C GLY A 147 -2.17 5.96 -0.50
N SER A 148 -1.39 5.93 0.59
CA SER A 148 -0.21 5.07 0.71
C SER A 148 0.04 4.68 2.17
N GLY A 149 0.80 3.61 2.38
CA GLY A 149 1.24 3.15 3.68
C GLY A 149 2.36 3.98 4.30
N ARG A 150 2.72 5.13 3.72
CA ARG A 150 3.86 5.97 4.17
C ARG A 150 3.57 6.77 5.46
N SER A 151 2.49 6.45 6.18
CA SER A 151 2.19 7.02 7.49
C SER A 151 3.13 6.47 8.57
N ASP A 152 3.78 7.36 9.33
CA ASP A 152 4.62 6.95 10.47
C ASP A 152 3.75 6.71 11.72
N LEU A 153 3.61 5.44 12.10
CA LEU A 153 2.87 5.02 13.30
C LEU A 153 3.78 4.72 14.50
N SER A 154 4.99 5.26 14.53
CA SER A 154 5.93 5.05 15.67
C SER A 154 5.33 5.44 17.02
N ALA A 155 4.39 6.39 17.05
CA ALA A 155 3.71 6.79 18.29
C ALA A 155 2.93 5.63 18.96
N PHE A 156 2.36 4.71 18.18
CA PHE A 156 1.67 3.53 18.72
C PHE A 156 2.63 2.61 19.45
N ALA A 157 3.82 2.39 18.88
CA ALA A 157 4.87 1.59 19.51
C ALA A 157 5.51 2.32 20.70
N ALA A 158 5.77 3.62 20.57
CA ALA A 158 6.48 4.40 21.58
C ALA A 158 5.68 4.63 22.87
N TYR A 159 4.36 4.83 22.75
CA TYR A 159 3.53 5.27 23.87
C TYR A 159 2.51 4.22 24.34
N GLU A 160 2.08 3.30 23.48
CA GLU A 160 0.98 2.36 23.77
C GLU A 160 1.43 0.89 23.82
N ASP A 161 2.72 0.60 23.62
CA ASP A 161 3.29 -0.77 23.58
C ASP A 161 2.59 -1.70 22.56
N ILE A 162 2.16 -1.14 21.43
CA ILE A 162 1.48 -1.84 20.33
C ILE A 162 2.38 -1.91 19.10
N ILE A 163 2.35 -3.04 18.39
CA ILE A 163 2.98 -3.12 17.06
C ILE A 163 2.01 -2.54 16.04
N ALA A 164 2.47 -1.54 15.28
CA ALA A 164 1.69 -0.96 14.20
C ALA A 164 2.25 -1.40 12.84
N VAL A 165 1.34 -1.66 11.91
CA VAL A 165 1.65 -2.01 10.52
C VAL A 165 0.90 -1.06 9.60
N THR A 166 1.57 -0.53 8.58
CA THR A 166 0.93 0.20 7.48
C THR A 166 1.25 -0.49 6.17
N LEU A 167 0.35 -0.43 5.18
CA LEU A 167 0.58 -1.06 3.88
C LEU A 167 0.16 -0.17 2.71
N ASN A 168 0.82 -0.40 1.57
CA ASN A 168 0.31 0.00 0.27
C ASN A 168 -0.62 -1.09 -0.28
N TYR A 169 -1.58 -0.71 -1.11
CA TYR A 169 -2.34 -1.59 -2.00
C TYR A 169 -2.55 -0.86 -3.33
N ARG A 170 -2.70 -1.58 -4.45
CA ARG A 170 -2.89 -0.93 -5.76
C ARG A 170 -4.16 -0.08 -5.78
N THR A 171 -4.04 1.10 -6.34
CA THR A 171 -5.08 2.13 -6.48
C THR A 171 -5.58 2.22 -7.92
N ASN A 172 -6.69 2.93 -8.12
CA ASN A 172 -7.34 3.25 -9.39
C ASN A 172 -7.45 2.05 -10.35
N ILE A 173 -7.26 2.26 -11.66
CA ILE A 173 -7.34 1.21 -12.68
C ILE A 173 -6.32 0.09 -12.45
N PHE A 174 -5.17 0.38 -11.80
CA PHE A 174 -4.15 -0.65 -11.50
C PHE A 174 -4.61 -1.63 -10.42
N GLY A 175 -5.43 -1.16 -9.47
CA GLY A 175 -6.00 -1.98 -8.39
C GLY A 175 -7.41 -2.50 -8.67
N PHE A 176 -8.16 -1.87 -9.57
CA PHE A 176 -9.56 -2.18 -9.80
C PHE A 176 -9.96 -2.16 -11.28
N PRO A 177 -9.32 -2.95 -12.17
CA PRO A 177 -9.61 -2.93 -13.61
C PRO A 177 -10.96 -3.62 -13.95
N PRO A 178 -11.99 -2.91 -14.47
CA PRO A 178 -13.25 -3.52 -14.89
C PRO A 178 -13.15 -4.10 -16.31
N SER A 179 -11.99 -4.65 -16.69
CA SER A 179 -11.82 -5.25 -18.02
C SER A 179 -12.75 -6.46 -18.17
N PRO A 180 -13.56 -6.54 -19.24
CA PRO A 180 -14.40 -7.71 -19.51
C PRO A 180 -13.59 -9.01 -19.70
N GLU A 181 -12.30 -8.88 -19.96
CA GLU A 181 -11.34 -9.94 -20.30
C GLU A 181 -10.71 -10.57 -19.05
N ILE A 182 -10.83 -9.89 -17.90
CA ILE A 182 -10.46 -10.42 -16.58
C ILE A 182 -11.71 -11.06 -15.97
N PRO A 183 -11.65 -12.27 -15.40
CA PRO A 183 -12.78 -12.84 -14.65
C PRO A 183 -13.26 -11.88 -13.56
N ILE A 184 -14.57 -11.70 -13.37
CA ILE A 184 -15.11 -10.70 -12.43
C ILE A 184 -14.57 -10.87 -10.99
N THR A 185 -14.28 -12.11 -10.61
CA THR A 185 -13.69 -12.53 -9.33
C THR A 185 -12.23 -12.13 -9.14
N GLU A 186 -11.56 -11.65 -10.19
CA GLU A 186 -10.14 -11.28 -10.20
C GLU A 186 -9.95 -9.78 -10.48
N ARG A 187 -11.02 -8.97 -10.45
CA ARG A 187 -10.94 -7.53 -10.76
C ARG A 187 -10.71 -6.64 -9.55
N ASN A 188 -10.87 -7.16 -8.33
CA ASN A 188 -10.70 -6.40 -7.09
C ASN A 188 -9.28 -6.53 -6.53
N LEU A 189 -8.28 -6.28 -7.38
CA LEU A 189 -6.86 -6.53 -7.09
C LEU A 189 -6.37 -5.80 -5.84
N GLY A 190 -6.79 -4.55 -5.61
CA GLY A 190 -6.45 -3.80 -4.41
C GLY A 190 -6.97 -4.44 -3.11
N LEU A 191 -8.11 -5.17 -3.15
CA LEU A 191 -8.58 -5.94 -1.99
C LEU A 191 -7.79 -7.23 -1.81
N TYR A 192 -7.36 -7.87 -2.90
CA TYR A 192 -6.46 -9.02 -2.84
C TYR A 192 -5.06 -8.64 -2.33
N ASP A 193 -4.56 -7.45 -2.67
CA ASP A 193 -3.30 -6.91 -2.15
C ASP A 193 -3.38 -6.78 -0.62
N GLN A 194 -4.44 -6.15 -0.12
CA GLN A 194 -4.70 -6.03 1.31
C GLN A 194 -4.81 -7.41 1.97
N ARG A 195 -5.47 -8.37 1.31
CA ARG A 195 -5.59 -9.73 1.83
C ARG A 195 -4.21 -10.40 1.95
N LEU A 196 -3.38 -10.32 0.92
CA LEU A 196 -2.04 -10.89 0.95
C LEU A 196 -1.17 -10.23 2.04
N ALA A 197 -1.33 -8.94 2.27
CA ALA A 197 -0.66 -8.25 3.37
C ALA A 197 -1.13 -8.76 4.75
N LEU A 198 -2.43 -9.05 4.94
CA LEU A 198 -2.94 -9.63 6.18
C LEU A 198 -2.43 -11.06 6.40
N ASP A 199 -2.35 -11.87 5.34
CA ASP A 199 -1.76 -13.21 5.40
C ASP A 199 -0.26 -13.12 5.72
N TRP A 200 0.45 -12.11 5.18
CA TRP A 200 1.85 -11.83 5.55
C TRP A 200 1.97 -11.47 7.03
N VAL A 201 1.07 -10.65 7.59
CA VAL A 201 1.07 -10.31 9.02
C VAL A 201 0.93 -11.57 9.87
N GLN A 202 -0.02 -12.45 9.54
CA GLN A 202 -0.21 -13.71 10.25
C GLN A 202 1.06 -14.58 10.28
N GLN A 203 1.80 -14.62 9.17
CA GLN A 203 3.00 -15.45 9.04
C GLN A 203 4.24 -14.86 9.73
N ASN A 204 4.34 -13.53 9.85
CA ASN A 204 5.60 -12.87 10.18
C ASN A 204 5.58 -12.08 11.49
N MET A 205 4.41 -11.77 12.07
CA MET A 205 4.36 -10.77 13.14
C MET A 205 5.02 -11.23 14.45
N ALA A 206 5.14 -12.54 14.67
CA ALA A 206 5.92 -13.10 15.77
C ALA A 206 7.40 -12.68 15.74
N SER A 207 7.98 -12.49 14.55
CA SER A 207 9.38 -12.05 14.39
C SER A 207 9.64 -10.62 14.88
N PHE A 208 8.57 -9.85 15.12
CA PHE A 208 8.61 -8.50 15.67
C PHE A 208 8.14 -8.43 17.13
N GLY A 209 7.84 -9.59 17.74
CA GLY A 209 7.28 -9.68 19.10
C GLY A 209 5.76 -9.48 19.16
N GLY A 210 5.06 -9.60 18.03
CA GLY A 210 3.60 -9.49 17.96
C GLY A 210 2.87 -10.81 18.07
N ASP A 211 1.59 -10.75 18.42
CA ASP A 211 0.69 -11.88 18.55
C ASP A 211 -0.24 -11.97 17.31
N PRO A 212 -0.09 -12.98 16.44
CA PRO A 212 -0.97 -13.19 15.29
C PRO A 212 -2.45 -13.38 15.67
N SER A 213 -2.73 -13.81 16.90
CA SER A 213 -4.10 -13.96 17.41
C SER A 213 -4.73 -12.63 17.87
N GLN A 214 -3.94 -11.57 18.05
CA GLN A 214 -4.37 -10.25 18.51
C GLN A 214 -4.24 -9.15 17.45
N VAL A 215 -4.45 -9.51 16.19
CA VAL A 215 -4.47 -8.56 15.07
C VAL A 215 -5.80 -7.79 15.01
N THR A 216 -5.73 -6.47 15.04
CA THR A 216 -6.85 -5.54 14.79
C THR A 216 -6.61 -4.81 13.48
N ILE A 217 -7.55 -4.89 12.54
CA ILE A 217 -7.49 -4.11 11.29
C ILE A 217 -8.16 -2.74 11.50
N TRP A 218 -7.56 -1.69 10.95
CA TRP A 218 -8.07 -0.33 11.06
C TRP A 218 -8.01 0.34 9.70
N GLY A 219 -9.08 1.03 9.30
CA GLY A 219 -9.08 1.83 8.09
C GLY A 219 -9.75 3.18 8.28
N GLU A 220 -9.37 4.12 7.43
CA GLU A 220 -9.98 5.44 7.29
C GLU A 220 -10.58 5.57 5.89
N SER A 221 -11.77 6.15 5.75
CA SER A 221 -12.43 6.39 4.45
C SER A 221 -12.49 5.13 3.58
N ALA A 222 -11.87 5.11 2.40
CA ALA A 222 -11.79 3.92 1.54
C ALA A 222 -11.07 2.73 2.20
N GLY A 223 -10.17 2.99 3.16
CA GLY A 223 -9.61 1.97 4.02
C GLY A 223 -10.68 1.37 4.94
N ALA A 224 -11.54 2.19 5.56
CA ALA A 224 -12.66 1.71 6.37
C ALA A 224 -13.69 0.93 5.53
N TRP A 225 -13.97 1.37 4.30
CA TRP A 225 -14.76 0.61 3.33
C TRP A 225 -14.14 -0.74 3.00
N SER A 226 -12.82 -0.78 2.84
CA SER A 226 -12.10 -2.03 2.61
C SER A 226 -12.17 -2.96 3.83
N ILE A 227 -12.05 -2.43 5.05
CA ILE A 227 -12.25 -3.20 6.29
C ILE A 227 -13.66 -3.79 6.34
N ASP A 228 -14.69 -3.03 5.97
CA ASP A 228 -16.07 -3.53 5.89
C ASP A 228 -16.18 -4.70 4.88
N TYR A 229 -15.55 -4.60 3.71
CA TYR A 229 -15.49 -5.72 2.77
C TYR A 229 -14.78 -6.96 3.34
N HIS A 230 -13.67 -6.79 4.06
CA HIS A 230 -12.98 -7.90 4.72
C HIS A 230 -13.84 -8.55 5.82
N LEU A 231 -14.64 -7.78 6.54
CA LEU A 231 -15.56 -8.32 7.56
C LEU A 231 -16.64 -9.21 6.93
N VAL A 232 -17.18 -8.82 5.78
CA VAL A 232 -18.28 -9.52 5.10
C VAL A 232 -17.78 -10.68 4.20
N SER A 233 -16.54 -10.61 3.73
CA SER A 233 -15.96 -11.62 2.82
C SER A 233 -15.25 -12.76 3.57
N PHE A 234 -14.82 -12.53 4.82
CA PHE A 234 -14.09 -13.51 5.63
C PHE A 234 -14.88 -13.92 6.87
N VAL A 235 -16.08 -14.48 6.66
CA VAL A 235 -16.90 -14.98 7.76
C VAL A 235 -16.44 -16.32 8.31
N ASP A 236 -15.88 -17.16 7.45
CA ASP A 236 -15.40 -18.48 7.83
C ASP A 236 -13.97 -18.42 8.40
N PRO A 237 -13.69 -19.10 9.53
CA PRO A 237 -12.33 -19.28 10.02
C PRO A 237 -11.42 -20.08 9.06
N PRO A 238 -10.10 -19.86 9.08
CA PRO A 238 -9.39 -18.92 9.95
C PRO A 238 -9.41 -17.49 9.39
N ARG A 239 -9.78 -16.53 10.25
CA ARG A 239 -9.74 -15.09 9.92
C ARG A 239 -8.36 -14.54 10.27
N PRO A 240 -7.74 -13.70 9.41
CA PRO A 240 -6.41 -13.14 9.68
C PRO A 240 -6.43 -11.96 10.66
N PHE A 241 -7.56 -11.71 11.35
CA PHE A 241 -7.72 -10.66 12.35
C PHE A 241 -8.83 -11.02 13.35
N ARG A 242 -8.80 -10.38 14.52
CA ARG A 242 -9.77 -10.57 15.62
C ARG A 242 -10.72 -9.41 15.83
N ALA A 243 -10.36 -8.21 15.40
CA ALA A 243 -11.11 -6.98 15.63
C ALA A 243 -10.92 -5.99 14.48
N ALA A 244 -11.85 -5.04 14.34
CA ALA A 244 -11.86 -4.06 13.27
C ALA A 244 -12.22 -2.66 13.79
N ILE A 245 -11.60 -1.62 13.21
CA ILE A 245 -11.90 -0.20 13.45
C ILE A 245 -12.19 0.45 12.09
N LEU A 246 -13.39 1.04 11.95
CA LEU A 246 -13.84 1.69 10.71
C LEU A 246 -14.02 3.19 10.97
N SER A 247 -13.05 4.01 10.55
CA SER A 247 -13.10 5.46 10.70
C SER A 247 -13.69 6.10 9.44
N SER A 248 -14.87 6.72 9.56
CA SER A 248 -15.50 7.49 8.47
C SER A 248 -15.77 6.71 7.18
N GLY A 249 -16.09 5.42 7.26
CA GLY A 249 -16.51 4.63 6.09
C GLY A 249 -17.29 3.37 6.46
N GLN A 250 -18.35 3.11 5.68
CA GLN A 250 -19.20 1.92 5.73
C GLN A 250 -19.75 1.64 4.31
N THR A 251 -19.66 0.41 3.80
CA THR A 251 -20.23 -0.02 2.50
C THR A 251 -21.41 -0.97 2.65
N SER A 252 -21.57 -1.57 3.82
CA SER A 252 -22.58 -2.59 4.05
C SER A 252 -24.01 -2.07 4.18
N PHE A 253 -24.16 -0.79 4.54
CA PHE A 253 -25.44 -0.08 4.53
C PHE A 253 -25.23 1.43 4.42
N GLY A 254 -26.24 2.14 3.92
CA GLY A 254 -26.20 3.60 3.78
C GLY A 254 -25.79 4.10 2.39
N ILE A 255 -25.35 5.35 2.32
CA ILE A 255 -25.19 6.13 1.08
C ILE A 255 -24.07 5.57 0.18
N SER A 256 -23.07 4.92 0.77
CA SER A 256 -21.92 4.32 0.09
C SER A 256 -22.09 2.82 -0.21
N ALA A 257 -23.31 2.27 -0.07
CA ALA A 257 -23.59 0.87 -0.42
C ALA A 257 -23.63 0.63 -1.94
N ALA A 258 -23.54 1.69 -2.75
CA ALA A 258 -23.39 1.58 -4.20
C ALA A 258 -22.00 1.01 -4.55
N ALA A 259 -21.97 0.03 -5.44
CA ALA A 259 -20.73 -0.54 -5.96
C ALA A 259 -20.35 0.12 -7.28
N PHE A 260 -19.08 0.04 -7.65
CA PHE A 260 -18.63 0.48 -8.97
C PHE A 260 -19.23 -0.41 -10.07
N PRO A 261 -19.60 0.16 -11.24
CA PRO A 261 -20.09 -0.63 -12.37
C PRO A 261 -19.07 -1.68 -12.80
N SER A 262 -19.56 -2.88 -13.11
CA SER A 262 -18.76 -4.02 -13.62
C SER A 262 -18.94 -4.27 -15.12
N ASP A 263 -19.63 -3.35 -15.81
CA ASP A 263 -19.95 -3.42 -17.25
C ASP A 263 -18.76 -3.13 -18.17
N GLY A 264 -17.64 -2.68 -17.60
CA GLY A 264 -16.41 -2.37 -18.33
C GLY A 264 -16.44 -1.08 -19.12
N ALA A 265 -17.50 -0.26 -19.02
CA ALA A 265 -17.61 0.97 -19.80
C ALA A 265 -16.46 1.96 -19.49
N THR A 266 -16.14 2.17 -18.21
CA THR A 266 -15.03 3.04 -17.79
C THR A 266 -13.67 2.51 -18.25
N TRP A 267 -13.47 1.18 -18.23
CA TRP A 267 -12.27 0.55 -18.75
C TRP A 267 -12.11 0.82 -20.24
N SER A 268 -13.16 0.57 -21.03
CA SER A 268 -13.13 0.76 -22.49
C SER A 268 -12.88 2.22 -22.88
N THR A 269 -13.41 3.20 -22.13
CA THR A 269 -13.13 4.62 -22.35
C THR A 269 -11.64 4.94 -22.18
N VAL A 270 -11.03 4.50 -21.07
CA VAL A 270 -9.60 4.74 -20.82
C VAL A 270 -8.73 3.98 -21.81
N ALA A 271 -9.08 2.71 -22.11
CA ALA A 271 -8.37 1.90 -23.08
C ALA A 271 -8.38 2.56 -24.47
N ALA A 272 -9.53 3.06 -24.92
CA ALA A 272 -9.63 3.79 -26.18
C ALA A 272 -8.79 5.07 -26.18
N ALA A 273 -8.74 5.81 -25.07
CA ALA A 273 -7.94 7.04 -24.94
C ALA A 273 -6.44 6.80 -25.09
N VAL A 274 -5.95 5.61 -24.72
CA VAL A 274 -4.54 5.20 -24.89
C VAL A 274 -4.30 4.35 -26.14
N GLY A 275 -5.33 4.17 -27.00
CA GLY A 275 -5.21 3.46 -28.28
C GLY A 275 -5.48 1.96 -28.25
N CYS A 276 -5.89 1.40 -27.12
CA CYS A 276 -6.26 0.00 -26.98
C CYS A 276 -7.77 -0.20 -27.27
N THR A 277 -8.12 -0.67 -28.48
CA THR A 277 -9.52 -0.92 -28.91
C THR A 277 -9.66 -2.26 -29.63
N ASP A 278 -10.88 -2.85 -29.58
CA ASP A 278 -11.21 -4.23 -30.05
C ASP A 278 -11.09 -4.48 -31.57
N ASN A 279 -10.41 -3.63 -32.34
CA ASN A 279 -10.27 -3.82 -33.79
C ASN A 279 -9.01 -3.16 -34.41
N GLN A 280 -7.94 -2.96 -33.64
CA GLN A 280 -6.70 -2.41 -34.20
C GLN A 280 -5.56 -3.42 -34.25
N THR A 281 -5.05 -3.67 -35.46
CA THR A 281 -3.60 -3.66 -35.70
C THR A 281 -3.10 -2.28 -35.31
N ILE A 282 -2.25 -2.19 -34.30
CA ILE A 282 -1.80 -0.92 -33.71
C ILE A 282 -1.32 0.05 -34.80
N THR A 283 -2.09 1.10 -35.05
CA THR A 283 -1.67 2.22 -35.90
C THR A 283 -1.92 3.52 -35.14
N THR A 284 -0.85 4.00 -34.51
CA THR A 284 -0.56 5.40 -34.11
C THR A 284 -1.77 6.28 -33.76
N VAL A 285 -1.99 6.50 -32.46
CA VAL A 285 -2.91 7.54 -31.96
C VAL A 285 -2.26 8.92 -32.13
N PRO A 286 -2.93 9.93 -32.74
CA PRO A 286 -2.33 11.24 -33.01
C PRO A 286 -1.85 12.02 -31.78
N ALA A 287 -2.45 11.77 -30.60
CA ALA A 287 -2.06 12.43 -29.34
C ALA A 287 -0.78 11.86 -28.71
N PHE A 288 -0.33 10.68 -29.13
CA PHE A 288 0.78 9.94 -28.55
C PHE A 288 1.72 9.36 -29.64
N SER A 289 1.85 10.10 -30.74
CA SER A 289 2.53 9.68 -31.98
C SER A 289 4.03 9.33 -31.86
N ASN A 290 4.64 9.58 -30.70
CA ASN A 290 6.05 9.28 -30.44
C ASN A 290 6.28 7.90 -29.79
N PHE A 291 5.23 7.13 -29.48
CA PHE A 291 5.38 5.80 -28.90
C PHE A 291 5.12 4.72 -29.96
N ALA A 292 6.19 3.98 -30.31
CA ALA A 292 6.10 2.80 -31.15
C ALA A 292 5.60 1.63 -30.30
N PHE A 293 4.32 1.26 -30.45
CA PHE A 293 3.78 0.05 -29.84
C PHE A 293 4.15 -1.17 -30.70
N ALA A 294 4.46 -2.29 -30.07
CA ALA A 294 4.83 -3.53 -30.75
C ALA A 294 3.70 -4.02 -31.66
N SER A 295 4.00 -4.28 -32.93
CA SER A 295 3.04 -4.83 -33.89
C SER A 295 2.79 -6.32 -33.62
N GLY A 296 1.56 -6.64 -33.23
CA GLY A 296 1.07 -8.01 -33.10
C GLY A 296 -0.46 -8.02 -33.13
N THR A 297 -1.07 -9.11 -33.58
CA THR A 297 -2.51 -9.35 -33.45
C THR A 297 -2.80 -9.74 -32.00
N ALA A 298 -2.90 -8.76 -31.11
CA ALA A 298 -3.50 -8.97 -29.81
C ALA A 298 -5.02 -9.02 -30.00
N ASN A 299 -5.57 -10.22 -30.16
CA ASN A 299 -6.89 -10.44 -29.57
C ASN A 299 -6.71 -10.15 -28.08
N HIS A 300 -7.31 -9.06 -27.59
CA HIS A 300 -7.50 -8.67 -26.18
C HIS A 300 -6.88 -7.29 -25.83
N VAL A 301 -7.76 -6.29 -25.66
CA VAL A 301 -7.48 -4.92 -25.18
C VAL A 301 -6.66 -4.93 -23.89
N LEU A 302 -6.82 -5.94 -23.04
CA LEU A 302 -6.04 -6.17 -21.83
C LEU A 302 -4.53 -6.29 -22.09
N GLU A 303 -4.11 -7.04 -23.12
CA GLU A 303 -2.70 -7.19 -23.45
C GLU A 303 -2.10 -5.88 -23.96
N CYS A 304 -2.86 -5.11 -24.75
CA CYS A 304 -2.45 -3.76 -25.14
C CYS A 304 -2.25 -2.88 -23.90
N MET A 305 -3.21 -2.86 -22.98
CA MET A 305 -3.16 -2.07 -21.74
C MET A 305 -1.99 -2.45 -20.83
N ARG A 306 -1.54 -3.71 -20.84
CA ARG A 306 -0.33 -4.17 -20.12
C ARG A 306 0.96 -3.55 -20.65
N GLN A 307 1.00 -3.11 -21.91
CA GLN A 307 2.18 -2.52 -22.54
C GLN A 307 2.21 -0.99 -22.51
N VAL A 308 1.08 -0.33 -22.23
CA VAL A 308 1.03 1.14 -22.16
C VAL A 308 1.87 1.65 -20.99
N PRO A 309 2.72 2.69 -21.15
CA PRO A 309 3.44 3.27 -20.02
C PRO A 309 2.48 3.75 -18.93
N ALA A 310 2.80 3.48 -17.67
CA ALA A 310 1.86 3.70 -16.57
C ALA A 310 1.42 5.17 -16.44
N GLN A 311 2.33 6.12 -16.69
CA GLN A 311 2.01 7.55 -16.71
C GLN A 311 1.00 7.91 -17.80
N VAL A 312 1.07 7.29 -18.98
CA VAL A 312 0.10 7.54 -20.07
C VAL A 312 -1.29 7.06 -19.68
N ILE A 313 -1.39 5.98 -18.90
CA ILE A 313 -2.66 5.52 -18.34
C ILE A 313 -3.18 6.55 -17.32
N LEU A 314 -2.34 7.02 -16.39
CA LEU A 314 -2.73 8.04 -15.40
C LEU A 314 -3.21 9.33 -16.07
N ASP A 315 -2.50 9.83 -17.08
CA ASP A 315 -2.90 11.02 -17.82
C ASP A 315 -4.27 10.81 -18.50
N ALA A 316 -4.54 9.60 -19.01
CA ALA A 316 -5.84 9.25 -19.57
C ALA A 316 -6.94 9.15 -18.49
N LEU A 317 -6.62 8.72 -17.26
CA LEU A 317 -7.56 8.76 -16.13
C LEU A 317 -7.98 10.20 -15.84
N ASP A 318 -6.99 11.08 -15.69
CA ASP A 318 -7.19 12.47 -15.31
C ASP A 318 -7.99 13.24 -16.36
N VAL A 319 -7.67 13.06 -17.65
CA VAL A 319 -8.40 13.70 -18.76
C VAL A 319 -9.86 13.26 -18.82
N ASN A 320 -10.15 12.00 -18.50
CA ASN A 320 -11.51 11.47 -18.55
C ASN A 320 -12.25 11.57 -17.20
N GLY A 321 -11.60 12.08 -16.14
CA GLY A 321 -12.13 12.08 -14.78
C GLY A 321 -12.54 10.69 -14.29
N ALA A 322 -11.85 9.65 -14.78
CA ALA A 322 -12.26 8.26 -14.62
C ALA A 322 -11.83 7.72 -13.25
N ILE A 323 -12.80 7.21 -12.49
CA ILE A 323 -12.58 6.63 -11.17
C ILE A 323 -12.82 5.13 -11.18
N PHE A 324 -12.03 4.41 -10.38
CA PHE A 324 -12.03 2.95 -10.33
C PHE A 324 -12.10 2.46 -8.89
N GLY A 325 -12.89 1.42 -8.64
CA GLY A 325 -13.02 0.87 -7.31
C GLY A 325 -13.66 -0.51 -7.32
N PRO A 326 -13.91 -1.08 -6.13
CA PRO A 326 -14.37 -2.45 -5.99
C PRO A 326 -15.69 -2.73 -6.72
N GLN A 327 -15.73 -3.84 -7.46
CA GLN A 327 -16.87 -4.36 -8.19
C GLN A 327 -17.53 -5.52 -7.43
N ARG A 328 -18.86 -5.67 -7.52
CA ARG A 328 -19.56 -6.82 -6.93
C ARG A 328 -19.17 -8.11 -7.67
N ASP A 329 -18.54 -9.04 -6.96
CA ASP A 329 -18.11 -10.34 -7.46
C ASP A 329 -18.63 -11.52 -6.60
N ASN A 330 -19.32 -11.24 -5.48
CA ASN A 330 -19.75 -12.19 -4.46
C ASN A 330 -18.62 -12.99 -3.76
N ILE A 331 -17.36 -12.61 -3.99
CA ILE A 331 -16.18 -13.18 -3.32
C ILE A 331 -15.57 -12.14 -2.39
N THR A 332 -15.13 -11.02 -2.94
CA THR A 332 -14.50 -9.92 -2.20
C THR A 332 -15.48 -8.77 -1.91
N VAL A 333 -16.53 -8.64 -2.72
CA VAL A 333 -17.59 -7.66 -2.53
C VAL A 333 -18.95 -8.34 -2.72
N ALA A 334 -19.69 -8.48 -1.63
CA ALA A 334 -21.00 -9.13 -1.64
C ALA A 334 -22.02 -8.32 -2.46
N SER A 335 -22.90 -8.98 -3.23
CA SER A 335 -24.00 -8.30 -3.94
C SER A 335 -25.11 -7.80 -3.01
N GLN A 336 -25.23 -8.41 -1.82
CA GLN A 336 -26.24 -8.05 -0.82
C GLN A 336 -25.58 -7.94 0.56
N PRO A 337 -24.72 -6.94 0.80
CA PRO A 337 -23.93 -6.86 2.02
C PRO A 337 -24.82 -6.63 3.26
N ALA A 338 -25.92 -5.89 3.13
CA ALA A 338 -26.90 -5.71 4.20
C ALA A 338 -27.60 -7.02 4.61
N GLU A 339 -27.81 -7.96 3.68
CA GLU A 339 -28.37 -9.29 3.98
C GLU A 339 -27.38 -10.13 4.77
N ARG A 340 -26.11 -10.13 4.34
CA ARG A 340 -25.02 -10.82 5.02
C ARG A 340 -24.89 -10.37 6.48
N TRP A 341 -24.82 -9.06 6.70
CA TRP A 341 -24.83 -8.50 8.06
C TRP A 341 -26.03 -8.93 8.91
N ARG A 342 -27.24 -8.94 8.34
CA ARG A 342 -28.45 -9.33 9.08
C ARG A 342 -28.45 -10.82 9.44
N THR A 343 -27.86 -11.64 8.60
CA THR A 343 -27.84 -13.10 8.76
C THR A 343 -26.62 -13.62 9.52
N GLY A 344 -25.67 -12.75 9.86
CA GLY A 344 -24.42 -13.13 10.54
C GLY A 344 -23.42 -13.79 9.59
N HIS A 345 -23.55 -13.51 8.29
CA HIS A 345 -22.67 -13.92 7.19
C HIS A 345 -21.96 -12.71 6.57
#